data_AF-C3N6M1-F1
#
_entry.id   AF-C3N6M1-F1
#
_cell.length_a   1.000
_cell.length_b   1.000
_cell.length_c   1.000
_cell.angle_alpha   90.00
_cell.angle_beta   90.00
_cell.angle_gamma   90.00
#
_symmetry.space_group_name_H-M   'P 1'
#
loop_
_entity.id
_entity.type
_entity.pdbx_description
1 polymer ?
#
loop_
_entity_poly.entity_id
_entity_poly.type
_entity_poly.pdbx_seq_one_letter_code
_entity_poly.pdbx_strand_id
1 'polypeptide(L)'
;MSLIIRLAKFAVVGGLGTIVNETIYVLASKAIPIGVSLAIAIEISLIFNFVLNDTWTFKDKRNNSYLNRLLKFHGSSYLGNIVQYVVALVLLIYLLHVTSISQAVFILFFSKLTTSTFILVLTNFIGIMSGFLVRFITSLKYVWA
;
A
#
# COMPACT_ATOMS: atom_id res chain seq x y z
N MET A 1 7.31 6.00 22.61
CA MET A 1 5.90 5.97 22.13
C MET A 1 5.43 4.52 21.99
N SER A 2 4.22 4.20 22.44
CA SER A 2 3.67 2.83 22.41
C SER A 2 3.40 2.32 20.99
N LEU A 3 3.33 0.99 20.83
CA LEU A 3 3.09 0.35 19.54
C LEU A 3 1.75 0.76 18.92
N ILE A 4 0.69 0.82 19.72
CA ILE A 4 -0.67 1.16 19.27
C ILE A 4 -0.71 2.58 18.71
N ILE A 5 -0.06 3.55 19.38
CA ILE A 5 -0.03 4.93 18.90
C ILE A 5 0.73 5.02 17.57
N ARG A 6 1.81 4.25 17.41
CA ARG A 6 2.54 4.20 16.12
C ARG A 6 1.69 3.59 15.01
N LEU A 7 0.98 2.51 15.31
CA LEU A 7 0.07 1.88 14.35
C LEU A 7 -1.00 2.86 13.88
N ALA A 8 -1.63 3.58 14.81
CA ALA A 8 -2.64 4.60 14.50
C ALA A 8 -2.06 5.73 13.64
N LYS A 9 -0.90 6.27 14.00
CA LYS A 9 -0.22 7.31 13.19
C LYS A 9 0.15 6.79 11.80
N PHE A 10 0.69 5.58 11.71
CA PHE A 10 1.06 4.94 10.45
C PHE A 10 -0.17 4.75 9.55
N ALA A 11 -1.31 4.35 10.12
CA ALA A 11 -2.59 4.26 9.40
C ALA A 11 -3.06 5.62 8.89
N VAL A 12 -3.01 6.66 9.72
CA VAL A 12 -3.37 8.04 9.32
C VAL A 12 -2.47 8.52 8.18
N VAL A 13 -1.16 8.34 8.29
CA VAL A 13 -0.20 8.71 7.24
C VAL A 13 -0.49 7.94 5.95
N GLY A 14 -0.77 6.63 6.02
CA GLY A 14 -1.16 5.82 4.87
C GLY A 14 -2.45 6.30 4.19
N GLY A 15 -3.47 6.67 4.98
CA GLY A 15 -4.72 7.23 4.46
C GLY A 15 -4.48 8.57 3.75
N LEU A 16 -3.72 9.49 4.36
CA LEU A 16 -3.33 10.75 3.73
C LEU A 16 -2.53 10.53 2.45
N GLY A 17 -1.61 9.57 2.46
CA GLY A 17 -0.84 9.19 1.29
C GLY A 17 -1.69 8.69 0.14
N THR A 18 -2.77 7.95 0.43
CA THR A 18 -3.73 7.51 -0.59
C THR A 18 -4.42 8.72 -1.23
N ILE A 19 -4.83 9.71 -0.43
CA ILE A 19 -5.42 10.95 -0.95
C ILE A 19 -4.42 11.71 -1.83
N VAL A 20 -3.16 11.80 -1.41
CA VAL A 20 -2.08 12.42 -2.21
C VAL A 20 -1.87 11.67 -3.53
N ASN A 21 -1.84 10.34 -3.50
CA ASN A 21 -1.70 9.50 -4.71
C ASN A 21 -2.80 9.82 -5.72
N GLU A 22 -4.07 9.73 -5.31
CA GLU A 22 -5.20 9.95 -6.21
C GLU A 22 -5.24 11.39 -6.73
N THR A 23 -4.91 12.37 -5.89
CA THR A 23 -4.87 13.79 -6.30
C THR A 23 -3.82 14.03 -7.38
N ILE A 24 -2.58 13.53 -7.17
CA ILE A 24 -1.50 13.67 -8.13
C ILE A 24 -1.84 12.93 -9.42
N TYR A 25 -2.39 11.72 -9.33
CA TYR A 25 -2.81 10.94 -10.49
C TYR A 25 -3.85 11.69 -11.34
N VAL A 26 -4.92 12.21 -10.74
CA VAL A 26 -5.97 12.96 -11.45
C VAL A 26 -5.45 14.24 -12.09
N LEU A 27 -4.48 14.92 -11.46
CA LEU A 27 -3.89 16.14 -12.02
C LEU A 27 -2.91 15.81 -13.16
N ALA A 28 -2.01 14.85 -12.96
CA ALA A 28 -0.99 14.47 -13.93
C ALA A 28 -1.60 13.82 -15.19
N SER A 29 -2.63 12.99 -15.04
CA SER A 29 -3.31 12.31 -16.16
C SER A 29 -3.96 13.25 -17.17
N LYS A 30 -4.14 14.52 -16.83
CA LYS A 30 -4.61 15.57 -17.74
C LYS A 30 -3.50 16.08 -18.69
N ALA A 31 -2.24 15.87 -18.34
CA ALA A 31 -1.09 16.47 -19.02
C ALA A 31 -0.12 15.43 -19.62
N ILE A 32 0.00 14.24 -19.02
CA ILE A 32 0.96 13.21 -19.43
C ILE A 32 0.29 11.83 -19.52
N PRO A 33 0.93 10.82 -20.16
CA PRO A 33 0.36 9.49 -20.29
C PRO A 33 -0.04 8.86 -18.95
N ILE A 34 -1.12 8.07 -18.95
CA ILE A 34 -1.71 7.45 -17.73
C ILE A 34 -0.67 6.64 -16.95
N GLY A 35 0.14 5.82 -17.63
CA GLY A 35 1.17 5.01 -16.98
C GLY A 35 2.23 5.86 -16.27
N VAL A 36 2.64 6.97 -16.88
CA VAL A 36 3.60 7.91 -16.28
C VAL A 36 2.96 8.65 -15.10
N SER A 37 1.69 9.05 -15.24
CA SER A 37 0.92 9.70 -14.17
C SER A 37 0.79 8.81 -12.93
N LEU A 38 0.51 7.52 -13.12
CA LEU A 38 0.44 6.53 -12.05
C LEU A 38 1.80 6.36 -11.36
N ALA A 39 2.88 6.21 -12.13
CA ALA A 39 4.22 6.06 -11.55
C ALA A 39 4.61 7.29 -10.71
N ILE A 40 4.37 8.50 -11.22
CA ILE A 40 4.65 9.74 -10.49
C ILE A 40 3.79 9.86 -9.23
N ALA A 41 2.50 9.53 -9.32
CA ALA A 41 1.60 9.56 -8.17
C ALA A 41 2.06 8.62 -7.05
N ILE A 42 2.44 7.39 -7.41
CA ILE A 42 2.92 6.37 -6.48
C ILE A 42 4.19 6.85 -5.79
N GLU A 43 5.18 7.32 -6.54
CA GLU A 43 6.45 7.79 -5.98
C GLU A 43 6.28 9.01 -5.07
N ILE A 44 5.49 10.01 -5.50
CA ILE A 44 5.22 11.19 -4.67
C ILE A 44 4.49 10.81 -3.39
N SER A 45 3.48 9.94 -3.47
CA SER A 45 2.77 9.43 -2.30
C SER A 45 3.69 8.64 -1.37
N LEU A 46 4.57 7.80 -1.90
CA LEU A 46 5.49 6.99 -1.11
C LEU A 46 6.51 7.87 -0.37
N ILE A 47 7.06 8.89 -1.04
CA ILE A 47 7.93 9.88 -0.42
C ILE A 47 7.17 10.69 0.66
N PHE A 48 5.95 11.12 0.37
CA PHE A 48 5.08 11.82 1.34
C PHE A 48 4.85 10.97 2.61
N ASN A 49 4.52 9.69 2.43
CA ASN A 49 4.36 8.74 3.52
C ASN A 49 5.65 8.58 4.32
N PHE A 50 6.79 8.47 3.64
CA PHE A 50 8.09 8.36 4.29
C PHE A 50 8.40 9.58 5.14
N VAL A 51 8.26 10.79 4.58
CA VAL A 51 8.56 12.05 5.27
C VAL A 51 7.72 12.19 6.53
N LEU A 52 6.41 11.94 6.45
CA LEU A 52 5.54 12.01 7.64
C LEU A 52 5.87 10.92 8.65
N ASN A 53 6.13 9.69 8.22
CA ASN A 53 6.51 8.63 9.15
C ASN A 53 7.86 8.91 9.82
N ASP A 54 8.82 9.46 9.09
CA ASP A 54 10.15 9.81 9.62
C ASP A 54 10.10 10.97 10.62
N THR A 55 9.32 12.00 10.32
CA THR A 55 9.22 13.23 11.13
C THR A 55 8.21 13.15 12.27
N TRP A 56 7.21 12.25 12.19
CA TRP A 56 6.12 12.17 13.17
C TRP A 56 5.95 10.80 13.82
N THR A 57 5.83 9.72 13.04
CA THR A 57 5.54 8.37 13.57
C THR A 57 6.74 7.74 14.27
N PHE A 58 7.93 7.89 13.68
CA PHE A 58 9.19 7.29 14.11
C PHE A 58 10.27 8.34 14.42
N LYS A 59 9.84 9.56 14.77
CA LYS A 59 10.73 10.69 15.09
C LYS A 59 11.81 10.37 16.12
N ASP A 60 11.50 9.45 17.03
CA ASP A 60 12.34 8.97 18.14
C ASP A 60 13.21 7.75 17.77
N LYS A 61 13.17 7.27 16.53
CA LYS A 61 13.91 6.08 16.04
C LYS A 61 14.74 6.34 14.78
N ARG A 62 15.30 7.54 14.66
CA ARG A 62 16.06 7.98 13.48
C ARG A 62 17.55 7.67 13.57
N ASN A 63 17.89 6.41 13.87
CA ASN A 63 19.27 5.97 14.15
C ASN A 63 20.17 5.85 12.89
N ASN A 64 19.57 5.65 11.71
CA ASN A 64 20.26 5.48 10.42
C ASN A 64 20.35 6.80 9.63
N SER A 65 21.06 6.85 8.50
CA SER A 65 20.98 8.02 7.59
C SER A 65 19.58 8.14 6.95
N TYR A 66 19.18 9.36 6.60
CA TYR A 66 17.89 9.64 5.96
C TYR A 66 17.70 8.80 4.69
N LEU A 67 18.71 8.75 3.82
CA LEU A 67 18.67 7.99 2.57
C LEU A 67 18.53 6.48 2.80
N ASN A 68 19.23 5.91 3.80
CA ASN A 68 19.11 4.50 4.12
C ASN A 68 17.68 4.15 4.57
N ARG A 69 17.06 4.99 5.40
CA ARG A 69 15.67 4.80 5.82
C ARG A 69 14.70 4.94 4.65
N LEU A 70 14.93 5.90 3.75
CA LEU A 70 14.12 6.08 2.54
C LEU A 70 14.14 4.83 1.66
N LEU A 71 15.33 4.30 1.36
CA LEU A 71 15.48 3.09 0.53
C LEU A 71 14.83 1.86 1.18
N LYS A 72 15.04 1.66 2.49
CA LYS A 72 14.40 0.58 3.23
C LYS A 72 12.87 0.74 3.25
N PHE A 73 12.36 1.96 3.32
CA PHE A 73 10.93 2.22 3.28
C PHE A 73 10.30 1.92 1.91
N HIS A 74 11.03 2.17 0.81
CA HIS A 74 10.60 1.71 -0.52
C HIS A 74 10.51 0.18 -0.56
N GLY A 75 11.57 -0.51 -0.12
CA GLY A 75 11.57 -1.97 -0.05
C GLY A 75 10.43 -2.54 0.81
N SER A 76 10.20 -1.96 1.99
CA SER A 76 9.08 -2.28 2.87
C SER A 76 7.73 -2.08 2.16
N SER A 77 7.56 -0.96 1.45
CA SER A 77 6.31 -0.63 0.75
C SER A 77 6.03 -1.58 -0.41
N TYR A 78 7.05 -1.91 -1.22
CA TYR A 78 6.91 -2.88 -2.31
C TYR A 78 6.60 -4.28 -1.80
N LEU A 79 7.27 -4.71 -0.73
CA LEU A 79 6.95 -5.99 -0.10
C LEU A 79 5.50 -6.05 0.39
N GLY A 80 5.01 -4.96 1.00
CA GLY A 80 3.62 -4.81 1.38
C GLY A 80 2.64 -4.97 0.21
N ASN A 81 2.92 -4.33 -0.91
CA ASN A 81 2.09 -4.41 -2.11
C ASN A 81 2.08 -5.83 -2.70
N ILE A 82 3.23 -6.52 -2.71
CA ILE A 82 3.31 -7.92 -3.13
C ILE A 82 2.44 -8.80 -2.23
N VAL A 83 2.56 -8.65 -0.91
CA VAL A 83 1.75 -9.41 0.06
C VAL A 83 0.27 -9.13 -0.12
N GLN A 84 -0.13 -7.86 -0.26
CA GLN A 84 -1.51 -7.48 -0.51
C GLN A 84 -2.07 -8.20 -1.74
N TYR A 85 -1.32 -8.18 -2.85
CA TYR A 85 -1.74 -8.78 -4.10
C TYR A 85 -1.83 -10.32 -4.00
N VAL A 86 -0.83 -10.96 -3.41
CA VAL A 86 -0.80 -12.42 -3.21
C VAL A 86 -1.96 -12.87 -2.33
N VAL A 87 -2.21 -12.18 -1.21
CA VAL A 87 -3.32 -12.50 -0.31
C VAL A 87 -4.67 -12.36 -1.02
N ALA A 88 -4.86 -11.26 -1.76
CA ALA A 88 -6.10 -11.07 -2.53
C ALA A 88 -6.31 -12.18 -3.56
N LEU A 89 -5.26 -12.56 -4.32
CA LEU A 89 -5.33 -13.65 -5.29
C LEU A 89 -5.67 -15.00 -4.66
N VAL A 90 -4.99 -15.35 -3.56
CA VAL A 90 -5.20 -16.59 -2.83
C VAL A 90 -6.66 -16.69 -2.35
N LEU A 91 -7.18 -15.62 -1.75
CA LEU A 91 -8.57 -15.58 -1.29
C LEU A 91 -9.58 -15.69 -2.43
N LEU A 92 -9.33 -15.11 -3.60
CA LEU A 92 -10.20 -15.28 -4.77
C LEU A 92 -10.23 -16.73 -5.26
N ILE A 93 -9.07 -17.39 -5.32
CA ILE A 93 -8.98 -18.81 -5.72
C ILE A 93 -9.79 -19.67 -4.75
N TYR A 94 -9.65 -19.46 -3.44
CA TYR A 94 -10.34 -20.28 -2.43
C TYR A 94 -11.83 -19.94 -2.28
N LEU A 95 -12.22 -18.67 -2.23
CA LEU A 95 -13.60 -18.27 -1.92
C LEU A 95 -14.51 -18.26 -3.15
N LEU A 96 -13.98 -17.92 -4.32
CA LEU A 96 -14.75 -17.84 -5.57
C LEU A 96 -14.43 -18.98 -6.54
N HIS A 97 -13.62 -19.97 -6.12
CA HIS A 97 -13.23 -21.13 -6.93
C HIS A 97 -12.68 -20.73 -8.30
N VAL A 98 -11.95 -19.62 -8.35
CA VAL A 98 -11.34 -19.12 -9.58
C VAL A 98 -10.22 -20.07 -9.99
N THR A 99 -10.39 -20.73 -11.13
CA THR A 99 -9.52 -21.84 -11.56
C THR A 99 -8.25 -21.38 -12.27
N SER A 100 -8.14 -20.10 -12.63
CA SER A 100 -6.99 -19.57 -13.37
C SER A 100 -6.54 -18.20 -12.86
N ILE A 101 -5.21 -17.97 -12.90
CA ILE A 101 -4.60 -16.70 -12.50
C ILE A 101 -5.13 -15.56 -13.39
N SER A 102 -5.25 -15.79 -14.69
CA SER A 102 -5.78 -14.79 -15.63
C SER A 102 -7.19 -14.35 -15.27
N GLN A 103 -8.05 -15.28 -14.87
CA GLN A 103 -9.40 -14.96 -14.39
C GLN A 103 -9.38 -14.22 -13.06
N ALA A 104 -8.48 -14.57 -12.14
CA ALA A 104 -8.35 -13.85 -10.87
C ALA A 104 -7.88 -12.39 -11.08
N VAL A 105 -6.91 -12.18 -11.97
CA VAL A 105 -6.48 -10.84 -12.40
C VAL A 105 -7.63 -10.11 -13.10
N PHE A 106 -8.32 -10.76 -14.02
CA PHE A 106 -9.46 -10.14 -14.71
C PHE A 106 -10.54 -9.71 -13.73
N ILE A 107 -10.84 -10.53 -12.71
CA ILE A 107 -11.82 -10.18 -11.67
C ILE A 107 -11.34 -8.98 -10.85
N LEU A 108 -10.08 -8.96 -10.42
CA LEU A 108 -9.53 -7.85 -9.63
C LEU A 108 -9.56 -6.49 -10.35
N PHE A 109 -9.29 -6.48 -11.66
CA PHE A 109 -9.11 -5.25 -12.42
C PHE A 109 -10.31 -4.85 -13.30
N PHE A 110 -11.13 -5.82 -13.74
CA PHE A 110 -12.14 -5.62 -14.79
C PHE A 110 -13.54 -6.14 -14.43
N SER A 111 -13.75 -6.78 -13.27
CA SER A 111 -15.11 -7.20 -12.91
C SER A 111 -16.02 -5.99 -12.68
N LYS A 112 -17.15 -5.96 -13.39
CA LYS A 112 -18.28 -5.10 -13.04
C LYS A 112 -18.94 -5.63 -11.76
N LEU A 113 -19.65 -4.73 -11.07
CA LEU A 113 -20.34 -4.88 -9.77
C LEU A 113 -21.47 -5.96 -9.72
N THR A 114 -21.37 -7.03 -10.51
CA THR A 114 -22.40 -8.05 -10.74
C THR A 114 -22.10 -9.42 -10.11
N THR A 115 -20.85 -9.69 -9.70
CA THR A 115 -20.49 -10.88 -8.90
C THR A 115 -20.50 -10.53 -7.42
N SER A 116 -20.87 -11.46 -6.52
CA SER A 116 -20.93 -11.31 -5.05
C SER A 116 -20.09 -10.16 -4.49
N THR A 117 -20.66 -8.95 -4.52
CA THR A 117 -19.92 -7.69 -4.33
C THR A 117 -19.24 -7.66 -2.98
N PHE A 118 -19.88 -8.29 -1.99
CA PHE A 118 -19.36 -8.43 -0.65
C PHE A 118 -18.06 -9.24 -0.58
N ILE A 119 -17.97 -10.38 -1.28
CA ILE A 119 -16.76 -11.23 -1.23
C ILE A 119 -15.57 -10.55 -1.91
N LEU A 120 -15.81 -9.84 -3.02
CA LEU A 120 -14.74 -9.09 -3.71
C LEU A 120 -14.19 -7.96 -2.84
N VAL A 121 -15.09 -7.18 -2.22
CA VAL A 121 -14.71 -6.11 -1.29
C VAL A 121 -13.96 -6.68 -0.08
N LEU A 122 -14.46 -7.78 0.50
CA LEU A 122 -13.83 -8.42 1.65
C LEU A 122 -12.43 -8.94 1.33
N THR A 123 -12.26 -9.62 0.19
CA THR A 123 -10.96 -10.14 -0.25
C THR A 123 -9.95 -9.02 -0.49
N ASN A 124 -10.36 -7.95 -1.16
CA ASN A 124 -9.50 -6.78 -1.38
C ASN A 124 -9.13 -6.11 -0.04
N PHE A 125 -10.11 -5.94 0.84
CA PHE A 125 -9.90 -5.39 2.18
C PHE A 125 -8.89 -6.20 3.01
N ILE A 126 -9.01 -7.53 3.02
CA ILE A 126 -8.05 -8.41 3.71
C ILE A 126 -6.65 -8.31 3.08
N GLY A 127 -6.56 -8.24 1.75
CA GLY A 127 -5.31 -7.99 1.05
C GLY A 127 -4.65 -6.69 1.49
N ILE A 128 -5.38 -5.57 1.42
CA ILE A 128 -4.92 -4.25 1.86
C ILE A 128 -4.45 -4.29 3.32
N MET A 129 -5.23 -4.90 4.20
CA MET A 129 -4.90 -5.00 5.62
C MET A 129 -3.61 -5.80 5.84
N SER A 130 -3.45 -6.90 5.12
CA SER A 130 -2.26 -7.76 5.19
C SER A 130 -1.00 -7.02 4.72
N GLY A 131 -1.08 -6.35 3.56
CA GLY A 131 0.01 -5.52 3.06
C GLY A 131 0.37 -4.37 4.00
N PHE A 132 -0.65 -3.69 4.55
CA PHE A 132 -0.47 -2.63 5.54
C PHE A 132 0.26 -3.11 6.79
N LEU A 133 -0.13 -4.26 7.35
CA LEU A 133 0.52 -4.85 8.52
C LEU A 133 1.98 -5.22 8.23
N VAL A 134 2.27 -5.80 7.06
CA VAL A 134 3.64 -6.11 6.65
C VAL A 134 4.48 -4.84 6.54
N ARG A 135 3.95 -3.77 5.93
CA ARG A 135 4.64 -2.46 5.86
C ARG A 135 4.92 -1.90 7.25
N PHE A 136 3.96 -1.96 8.15
CA PHE A 136 4.12 -1.47 9.52
C PHE A 136 5.17 -2.28 10.30
N ILE A 137 5.10 -3.60 10.26
CA ILE A 137 6.02 -4.49 10.97
C ILE A 137 7.45 -4.32 10.43
N THR A 138 7.62 -4.28 9.10
CA THR A 138 8.93 -4.09 8.50
C THR A 138 9.49 -2.68 8.73
N SER A 139 8.61 -1.68 8.81
CA SER A 139 8.99 -0.33 9.23
C SER A 139 9.56 -0.30 10.64
N LEU A 140 8.94 -1.02 11.58
CA LEU A 140 9.41 -1.13 12.96
C LEU A 140 10.72 -1.91 13.11
N LYS A 141 10.87 -3.01 12.37
CA LYS A 141 11.99 -3.95 12.53
C LYS A 141 13.21 -3.61 11.68
N TYR A 142 13.03 -2.97 10.52
CA TYR A 142 14.10 -2.79 9.54
C TYR A 142 14.35 -1.33 9.17
N VAL A 143 13.29 -0.55 8.92
CA VAL A 143 13.42 0.84 8.47
C VAL A 143 13.88 1.77 9.59
N TRP A 144 13.15 1.75 10.71
CA TRP A 144 13.42 2.54 11.92
C TRP A 144 13.78 1.63 13.11
N ALA A 145 14.73 0.73 12.87
CA ALA A 145 15.31 -0.15 13.89
C ALA A 145 16.17 0.63 14.90
#